data_AF-A0A956NY01-F1
#
_entry.id   AF-A0A956NY01-F1
#
_cell.length_a   1.000
_cell.length_b   1.000
_cell.length_c   1.000
_cell.angle_alpha   90.00
_cell.angle_beta   90.00
_cell.angle_gamma   90.00
#
_symmetry.space_group_name_H-M   'P 1'
#
loop_
_entity.id
_entity.type
_entity.pdbx_description
1 polymer ?
#
loop_
_entity_poly.entity_id
_entity_poly.type
_entity_poly.pdbx_seq_one_letter_code
_entity_poly.pdbx_strand_id
1 'polypeptide(L)'
;MSLFRTKSLAAFLPGEGEPQLARTLTATNLVLLGIGAIIGAGIFVLTGTAAAQYAGPAIALSFILAGSGCLFAGLCYAEFASMIPAAGSAYTYGYATLGELIAWIIGWDLIL
;
A
#
# COMPACT_ATOMS: atom_id res chain seq x y z
N MET A 1 5.90 -10.91 26.59
CA MET A 1 5.54 -10.28 25.29
C MET A 1 6.55 -10.79 24.28
N SER A 2 6.11 -11.57 23.28
CA SER A 2 7.01 -12.11 22.25
C SER A 2 7.13 -11.08 21.13
N LEU A 3 8.31 -10.48 20.96
CA LEU A 3 8.59 -9.44 19.97
C LEU A 3 8.30 -9.87 18.51
N PHE A 4 8.25 -11.18 18.24
CA PHE A 4 8.01 -11.74 16.92
C PHE A 4 6.64 -12.46 16.81
N ARG A 5 5.69 -12.15 17.69
CA ARG A 5 4.37 -12.75 17.62
C ARG A 5 3.65 -12.27 16.35
N THR A 6 3.26 -13.20 15.49
CA THR A 6 2.36 -12.92 14.35
C THR A 6 0.90 -12.95 14.81
N LYS A 7 0.06 -12.17 14.14
CA LYS A 7 -1.39 -12.17 14.39
C LYS A 7 -2.06 -13.12 13.40
N SER A 8 -2.94 -13.99 13.91
CA SER A 8 -3.65 -14.95 13.06
C SER A 8 -4.62 -14.24 12.12
N LEU A 9 -4.82 -14.79 10.92
CA LEU A 9 -5.71 -14.24 9.91
C LEU A 9 -7.17 -14.11 10.40
N ALA A 10 -7.63 -15.08 11.19
CA ALA A 10 -8.95 -15.05 11.81
C ALA A 10 -9.19 -13.81 12.68
N ALA A 11 -8.14 -13.24 13.28
CA ALA A 11 -8.24 -12.05 14.11
C ALA A 11 -8.30 -10.73 13.32
N PHE A 12 -8.26 -10.78 11.99
CA PHE A 12 -8.50 -9.63 11.10
C PHE A 12 -9.88 -9.68 10.43
N LEU A 13 -10.61 -10.78 10.55
CA LEU A 13 -11.96 -10.91 10.03
C LEU A 13 -12.97 -10.36 11.05
N PRO A 14 -14.11 -9.82 10.59
CA PRO A 14 -15.16 -9.34 11.49
C PRO A 14 -15.64 -10.45 12.44
N GLY A 15 -15.95 -10.09 13.68
CA GLY A 15 -16.51 -11.03 14.66
C GLY A 15 -17.91 -11.50 14.26
N GLU A 16 -18.33 -12.68 14.72
CA GLU A 16 -19.71 -13.13 14.54
C GLU A 16 -20.68 -12.13 15.17
N GLY A 17 -21.60 -11.59 14.37
CA GLY A 17 -22.61 -10.61 14.80
C GLY A 17 -22.23 -9.14 14.64
N GLU A 18 -21.04 -8.80 14.13
CA GLU A 18 -20.68 -7.41 13.84
C GLU A 18 -21.37 -6.90 12.55
N PRO A 19 -21.87 -5.66 12.53
CA PRO A 19 -22.47 -5.06 11.35
C PRO A 19 -21.43 -4.91 10.24
N GLN A 20 -21.71 -5.49 9.07
CA GLN A 20 -20.82 -5.43 7.91
C GLN A 20 -21.34 -4.47 6.84
N LEU A 21 -20.42 -3.76 6.20
CA LEU A 21 -20.74 -2.94 5.03
C LEU A 21 -21.15 -3.82 3.85
N ALA A 22 -22.12 -3.34 3.07
CA ALA A 22 -22.51 -4.00 1.83
C ALA A 22 -21.34 -4.00 0.83
N ARG A 23 -21.01 -5.18 0.29
CA ARG A 23 -19.96 -5.33 -0.73
C ARG A 23 -20.48 -4.89 -2.11
N THR A 24 -20.40 -3.60 -2.40
CA THR A 24 -20.90 -3.00 -3.65
C THR A 24 -19.80 -2.60 -4.63
N LEU A 25 -18.54 -2.63 -4.22
CA LEU A 25 -17.40 -2.24 -5.07
C LEU A 25 -17.06 -3.34 -6.07
N THR A 26 -17.03 -2.98 -7.36
CA THR A 26 -16.55 -3.84 -8.45
C THR A 26 -15.05 -3.63 -8.69
N ALA A 27 -14.42 -4.50 -9.50
CA ALA A 27 -13.02 -4.35 -9.88
C ALA A 27 -12.73 -2.97 -10.50
N THR A 28 -13.61 -2.48 -11.36
CA THR A 28 -13.48 -1.14 -11.96
C THR A 28 -13.52 -0.04 -10.91
N ASN A 29 -14.41 -0.14 -9.92
CA ASN A 29 -14.49 0.84 -8.84
C ASN A 29 -13.20 0.87 -8.02
N LEU A 30 -12.58 -0.29 -7.77
CA LEU A 30 -11.31 -0.40 -7.06
C LEU A 30 -10.13 0.16 -7.86
N VAL A 31 -10.10 -0.06 -9.18
CA VAL A 31 -9.08 0.54 -10.06
C VAL A 31 -9.20 2.07 -10.06
N LEU A 32 -10.42 2.60 -10.19
CA LEU A 32 -10.67 4.04 -10.15
C LEU A 32 -10.30 4.65 -8.79
N LEU A 33 -10.59 3.94 -7.69
CA LEU A 33 -10.16 4.34 -6.34
C LEU A 33 -8.63 4.44 -6.27
N GLY A 34 -7.92 3.44 -6.80
CA GLY A 34 -6.46 3.45 -6.85
C GLY A 34 -5.89 4.62 -7.68
N ILE A 35 -6.43 4.87 -8.87
CA ILE A 35 -6.03 6.02 -9.70
C ILE A 35 -6.22 7.33 -8.95
N GLY A 36 -7.37 7.51 -8.30
CA GLY A 36 -7.69 8.70 -7.51
C GLY A 36 -6.77 8.90 -6.30
N ALA A 37 -6.29 7.81 -5.70
CA ALA A 37 -5.35 7.88 -4.58
C ALA A 37 -3.90 8.17 -5.03
N ILE A 38 -3.50 7.77 -6.24
CA ILE A 38 -2.13 7.91 -6.75
C ILE A 38 -1.90 9.29 -7.40
N ILE A 39 -2.87 9.81 -8.16
CA ILE A 39 -2.71 11.08 -8.88
C ILE A 39 -2.91 12.25 -7.90
N GLY A 40 -1.83 12.99 -7.63
CA GLY A 40 -1.87 14.13 -6.71
C GLY A 40 -0.69 15.09 -6.88
N ALA A 41 -0.27 15.71 -5.78
CA ALA A 41 0.76 16.76 -5.77
C ALA A 41 2.09 16.33 -6.42
N GLY A 42 2.44 15.04 -6.37
CA GLY A 42 3.65 14.50 -6.99
C GLY A 42 3.76 14.84 -8.48
N ILE A 43 2.77 14.46 -9.30
CA ILE A 43 2.84 14.68 -10.74
C ILE A 43 2.65 16.16 -11.12
N PHE A 44 1.80 16.89 -10.39
CA PHE A 44 1.46 18.28 -10.74
C PHE A 44 2.48 19.31 -10.25
N VAL A 45 3.19 19.06 -9.14
CA VAL A 45 4.12 20.01 -8.52
C VAL A 45 5.56 19.51 -8.61
N LEU A 46 5.84 18.30 -8.12
CA LEU A 46 7.21 17.80 -8.00
C LEU A 46 7.85 17.50 -9.35
N THR A 47 7.08 17.18 -10.39
CA THR A 47 7.62 16.96 -11.74
C THR A 47 8.40 18.16 -12.26
N GLY A 48 7.87 19.38 -12.06
CA GLY A 48 8.51 20.59 -12.55
C GLY A 48 9.84 20.88 -11.83
N THR A 49 9.84 20.74 -10.50
CA THR A 49 11.06 20.94 -9.69
C THR A 49 12.08 19.83 -9.95
N ALA A 50 11.64 18.57 -10.09
CA ALA A 50 12.48 17.44 -10.45
C ALA A 50 13.16 17.64 -11.82
N ALA A 51 12.41 18.14 -12.81
CA ALA A 51 12.95 18.44 -14.13
C ALA A 51 13.93 19.62 -14.06
N ALA A 52 13.58 20.70 -13.39
CA ALA A 52 14.42 21.90 -13.35
C ALA A 52 15.74 21.69 -12.60
N GLN A 53 15.74 20.89 -11.51
CA GLN A 53 16.89 20.81 -10.60
C GLN A 53 17.68 19.49 -10.71
N TYR A 54 17.11 18.41 -11.24
CA TYR A 54 17.73 17.09 -11.20
C TYR A 54 17.89 16.44 -12.58
N ALA A 55 16.79 16.23 -13.30
CA ALA A 55 16.79 15.36 -14.48
C ALA A 55 16.69 16.09 -15.84
N GLY A 56 16.25 17.36 -15.86
CA GLY A 56 16.04 18.11 -17.09
C GLY A 56 15.06 17.40 -18.04
N PRO A 57 15.31 17.44 -19.36
CA PRO A 57 14.51 16.71 -20.35
C PRO A 57 14.49 15.20 -20.15
N ALA A 58 15.47 14.64 -19.42
CA ALA A 58 15.57 13.20 -19.15
C ALA A 58 14.64 12.72 -18.01
N ILE A 59 13.79 13.58 -17.44
CA ILE A 59 12.84 13.22 -16.37
C ILE A 59 11.93 12.03 -16.75
N ALA A 60 11.59 11.88 -18.03
CA ALA A 60 10.82 10.73 -18.51
C ALA A 60 11.53 9.39 -18.20
N LEU A 61 12.86 9.34 -18.32
CA LEU A 61 13.65 8.14 -17.97
C LEU A 61 13.63 7.88 -16.46
N SER A 62 13.68 8.94 -15.63
CA SER A 62 13.54 8.83 -14.18
C SER A 62 12.17 8.24 -13.79
N PHE A 63 11.09 8.65 -14.46
CA PHE A 63 9.76 8.08 -14.23
C PHE A 63 9.64 6.62 -14.68
N ILE A 64 10.27 6.23 -15.78
CA ILE A 64 10.29 4.82 -16.21
C ILE A 64 11.00 3.97 -15.16
N LEU A 65 12.17 4.41 -14.67
CA LEU A 65 12.91 3.72 -13.62
C LEU A 65 12.09 3.61 -12.34
N ALA A 66 11.58 4.73 -11.82
CA ALA A 66 10.77 4.75 -10.60
C ALA A 66 9.49 3.91 -10.76
N GLY A 67 8.81 4.02 -11.90
CA GLY A 67 7.60 3.27 -12.23
C GLY A 67 7.84 1.76 -12.26
N SER A 68 8.98 1.30 -12.78
CA SER A 68 9.36 -0.11 -12.74
C SER A 68 9.54 -0.64 -11.32
N GLY A 69 10.16 0.15 -10.43
CA GLY A 69 10.28 -0.18 -9.01
C GLY A 69 8.90 -0.28 -8.34
N CYS A 70 8.02 0.70 -8.60
CA CYS A 70 6.65 0.69 -8.12
C CYS A 70 5.84 -0.49 -8.65
N LEU A 71 6.07 -0.92 -9.90
CA LEU A 71 5.40 -2.08 -10.48
C LEU A 71 5.74 -3.36 -9.71
N PHE A 72 7.03 -3.60 -9.43
CA PHE A 72 7.44 -4.78 -8.66
C PHE A 72 6.87 -4.77 -7.25
N ALA A 73 6.91 -3.63 -6.56
CA ALA A 73 6.27 -3.47 -5.27
C ALA A 73 4.75 -3.71 -5.36
N GLY A 74 4.08 -3.15 -6.38
CA GLY A 74 2.65 -3.32 -6.61
C GLY A 74 2.23 -4.77 -6.82
N LEU A 75 3.04 -5.58 -7.50
CA LEU A 75 2.80 -7.01 -7.66
C LEU A 75 2.87 -7.76 -6.32
N CYS A 76 3.85 -7.46 -5.46
CA CYS A 76 3.91 -8.04 -4.11
C CYS A 76 2.68 -7.65 -3.28
N TYR A 77 2.24 -6.39 -3.35
CA TYR A 77 1.01 -5.95 -2.67
C TYR A 77 -0.24 -6.62 -3.21
N ALA A 78 -0.31 -6.88 -4.52
CA ALA A 78 -1.43 -7.61 -5.12
C ALA A 78 -1.50 -9.06 -4.60
N GLU A 79 -0.35 -9.72 -4.45
CA GLU A 79 -0.27 -11.05 -3.85
C GLU A 79 -0.76 -11.04 -2.39
N PHE A 80 -0.27 -10.10 -1.57
CA PHE A 80 -0.72 -9.96 -0.18
C PHE A 80 -2.21 -9.65 -0.05
N ALA A 81 -2.74 -8.76 -0.89
CA ALA A 81 -4.17 -8.43 -0.90
C ALA A 81 -5.05 -9.64 -1.29
N SER A 82 -4.54 -10.53 -2.13
CA SER A 82 -5.24 -11.78 -2.50
C SER A 82 -5.22 -12.84 -1.39
N MET A 83 -4.13 -12.92 -0.62
CA MET A 83 -3.97 -13.89 0.47
C MET A 83 -4.62 -13.46 1.78
N ILE A 84 -4.67 -12.16 2.05
CA ILE A 84 -5.15 -11.57 3.30
C ILE A 84 -6.33 -10.65 2.96
N PRO A 85 -7.56 -11.20 2.81
CA PRO A 85 -8.75 -10.43 2.40
C PRO A 85 -9.35 -9.65 3.59
N ALA A 86 -8.51 -8.89 4.29
CA ALA A 86 -8.89 -8.00 5.37
C ALA A 86 -8.63 -6.54 4.97
N ALA A 87 -9.44 -5.62 5.48
CA ALA A 87 -9.20 -4.20 5.28
C ALA A 87 -7.89 -3.81 6.00
N GLY A 88 -6.86 -3.47 5.23
CA GLY A 88 -5.51 -3.21 5.73
C GLY A 88 -4.51 -2.86 4.64
N SER A 89 -3.29 -2.49 5.06
CA SER A 89 -2.16 -2.17 4.19
C SER A 89 -0.87 -2.79 4.77
N ALA A 90 0.30 -2.22 4.49
CA ALA A 90 1.63 -2.73 4.85
C ALA A 90 1.76 -3.18 6.31
N TYR A 91 1.19 -2.41 7.26
CA TYR A 91 1.17 -2.77 8.68
C TYR A 91 0.51 -4.13 8.94
N THR A 92 -0.69 -4.34 8.37
CA THR A 92 -1.46 -5.57 8.52
C THR A 92 -0.70 -6.76 7.94
N TYR A 93 -0.10 -6.57 6.75
CA TYR A 93 0.69 -7.62 6.09
C TYR A 93 1.95 -7.96 6.88
N GLY A 94 2.66 -6.96 7.39
CA GLY A 94 3.84 -7.12 8.25
C GLY A 94 3.51 -7.83 9.57
N TYR A 95 2.38 -7.52 10.21
CA TYR A 95 1.96 -8.21 11.44
C TYR A 95 1.63 -9.69 11.16
N ALA A 96 0.94 -9.97 10.05
CA ALA A 96 0.59 -11.33 9.69
C ALA A 96 1.82 -12.21 9.37
N THR A 97 2.89 -11.63 8.83
CA THR A 97 4.03 -12.39 8.27
C THR A 97 5.33 -12.28 9.08
N LEU A 98 5.69 -11.09 9.56
CA LEU A 98 7.00 -10.77 10.16
C LEU A 98 6.93 -10.58 11.68
N GLY A 99 5.74 -10.33 12.21
CA GLY A 99 5.47 -10.23 13.65
C GLY A 99 5.44 -8.80 14.19
N GLU A 100 5.14 -8.70 15.48
CA GLU A 100 4.76 -7.47 16.18
C GLU A 100 5.80 -6.34 16.09
N LEU A 101 7.10 -6.62 16.29
CA LEU A 101 8.13 -5.58 16.26
C LEU A 101 8.27 -4.93 14.87
N ILE A 102 8.33 -5.73 13.81
CA ILE A 102 8.45 -5.22 12.44
C ILE A 102 7.17 -4.49 12.02
N ALA A 103 6.01 -5.05 12.37
CA ALA A 103 4.73 -4.39 12.14
C ALA A 103 4.67 -3.04 12.85
N TRP A 104 5.13 -2.95 14.10
CA TRP A 104 5.16 -1.71 14.87
C TRP A 104 6.06 -0.65 14.21
N ILE A 105 7.25 -1.04 13.73
CA ILE A 105 8.15 -0.13 12.99
C ILE A 105 7.46 0.41 11.73
N ILE A 106 6.86 -0.48 10.91
CA ILE A 106 6.12 -0.09 9.70
C ILE A 106 4.94 0.81 10.06
N GLY A 107 4.22 0.51 11.14
CA GLY A 107 3.08 1.29 11.61
C GLY A 107 3.47 2.73 11.97
N TRP A 108 4.61 2.92 12.63
CA TRP A 108 5.13 4.25 12.92
C TRP A 108 5.61 4.99 11.68
N ASP A 109 6.30 4.29 10.76
CA ASP A 109 6.77 4.87 9.49
C ASP A 109 5.61 5.39 8.62
N LEU A 110 4.43 4.76 8.70
CA LEU A 110 3.23 5.20 7.97
C LEU A 110 2.49 6.38 8.62
N ILE A 111 2.73 6.65 9.91
CA ILE A 111 2.07 7.73 10.66
C ILE A 111 2.90 9.02 10.63
N LEU A 112 4.23 8.89 10.70
CA LEU A 112 5.19 9.99 10.69
C LEU A 112 5.29 10.68 9.32
#